data_AF-A0A970TT12-F1
#
_entry.id   AF-A0A970TT12-F1
#
_cell.length_a   1.000
_cell.length_b   1.000
_cell.length_c   1.000
_cell.angle_alpha   90.00
_cell.angle_beta   90.00
_cell.angle_gamma   90.00
#
_symmetry.space_group_name_H-M   'P 1'
#
loop_
_entity.id
_entity.type
_entity.pdbx_description
1 polymer ?
#
loop_
_entity_poly.entity_id
_entity_poly.type
_entity_poly.pdbx_seq_one_letter_code
_entity_poly.pdbx_strand_id
1 'polypeptide(L)'
;MTDSWVIYDRLLEEIPSDAVVKACLVGRSWTVVDSEGLGIAMTCRGDPQRSALRPPYSGRRLSELAAYLRSWDLHEASLGMAAVNSHYNSPERVRGWLKGPLDAVHGAGALTDMLEHVSGKKVAVIGHFPDVEAAASRCELTVLERDPHGDDLPDFAAEYVLPEQDYVFITGVTVTNKTLPRLIELSAQATVVLMGPSVPLAPWWFDQGVDVLAGMVVIDRDEAWRYCQEGGLKGPFSNGGRKVQITRDDVRADLSAMQDAAARVIPQPDAGPSAVGHPIAEPFTTAPETTD
;
A
#
# COMPACT_ATOMS: atom_id res chain seq x y z
N MET A 1 -20.60 -5.71 7.96
CA MET A 1 -19.36 -5.75 7.16
C MET A 1 -19.22 -4.39 6.53
N THR A 2 -18.21 -3.63 6.98
CA THR A 2 -17.82 -2.36 6.38
C THR A 2 -17.36 -2.64 4.94
N ASP A 3 -17.70 -1.78 3.99
CA ASP A 3 -17.25 -1.93 2.61
C ASP A 3 -15.72 -1.78 2.54
N SER A 4 -15.01 -2.85 2.20
CA SER A 4 -13.55 -2.89 2.12
C SER A 4 -12.97 -1.93 1.07
N TRP A 5 -13.79 -1.43 0.13
CA TRP A 5 -13.36 -0.49 -0.89
C TRP A 5 -13.26 0.96 -0.38
N VAL A 6 -13.88 1.30 0.74
CA VAL A 6 -13.92 2.68 1.27
C VAL A 6 -12.54 3.31 1.42
N ILE A 7 -11.54 2.54 1.89
CA ILE A 7 -10.17 3.06 2.01
C ILE A 7 -9.55 3.38 0.64
N TYR A 8 -9.93 2.64 -0.40
CA TYR A 8 -9.46 2.86 -1.77
C TYR A 8 -10.19 4.03 -2.42
N ASP A 9 -11.50 4.14 -2.23
CA ASP A 9 -12.29 5.30 -2.64
C ASP A 9 -11.67 6.59 -2.08
N ARG A 10 -11.38 6.60 -0.77
CA ARG A 10 -10.76 7.74 -0.10
C ARG A 10 -9.38 8.10 -0.66
N LEU A 11 -8.52 7.12 -0.97
CA LEU A 11 -7.24 7.37 -1.62
C LEU A 11 -7.39 8.03 -3.00
N LEU A 12 -8.45 7.69 -3.74
CA LEU A 12 -8.65 8.15 -5.11
C LEU A 12 -9.34 9.52 -5.17
N GLU A 13 -10.24 9.80 -4.23
CA GLU A 13 -11.02 11.05 -4.18
C GLU A 13 -10.17 12.30 -3.89
N GLU A 14 -9.07 12.17 -3.13
CA GLU A 14 -8.21 13.32 -2.79
C GLU A 14 -7.25 13.70 -3.93
N ILE A 15 -7.17 12.90 -5.01
CA ILE A 15 -6.29 13.16 -6.15
C ILE A 15 -6.87 14.29 -7.02
N PRO A 16 -6.11 15.38 -7.28
CA PRO A 16 -6.59 16.52 -8.04
C PRO A 16 -6.94 16.12 -9.48
N SER A 17 -8.11 16.57 -9.93
CA SER A 17 -8.61 16.24 -11.27
C SER A 17 -7.75 16.79 -12.43
N ASP A 18 -6.92 17.80 -12.15
CA ASP A 18 -6.01 18.48 -13.06
C ASP A 18 -4.54 18.01 -12.95
N ALA A 19 -4.21 17.15 -11.97
CA ALA A 19 -2.88 16.56 -11.87
C ALA A 19 -2.60 15.66 -13.07
N VAL A 20 -1.40 15.80 -13.65
CA VAL A 20 -0.96 15.07 -14.85
C VAL A 20 0.30 14.27 -14.58
N VAL A 21 0.40 13.12 -15.26
CA VAL A 21 1.58 12.27 -15.23
C VAL A 21 2.65 12.87 -16.13
N LYS A 22 3.83 13.17 -15.57
CA LYS A 22 4.98 13.71 -16.30
C LYS A 22 5.80 12.59 -16.92
N ALA A 23 6.09 11.55 -16.13
CA ALA A 23 6.85 10.39 -16.54
C ALA A 23 6.41 9.15 -15.76
N CYS A 24 6.64 7.97 -16.34
CA CYS A 24 6.35 6.69 -15.72
C CYS A 24 7.46 5.71 -16.02
N LEU A 25 7.85 4.92 -15.02
CA LEU A 25 8.80 3.82 -15.14
C LEU A 25 8.19 2.58 -14.50
N VAL A 26 8.08 1.50 -15.26
CA VAL A 26 7.64 0.20 -14.76
C VAL A 26 8.86 -0.72 -14.74
N GLY A 27 9.57 -0.71 -13.62
CA GLY A 27 10.81 -1.46 -13.42
C GLY A 27 10.55 -2.86 -12.85
N ARG A 28 11.61 -3.67 -12.77
CA ARG A 28 11.56 -5.05 -12.27
C ARG A 28 11.04 -5.15 -10.84
N SER A 29 11.54 -4.31 -9.93
CA SER A 29 11.19 -4.32 -8.50
C SER A 29 10.33 -3.12 -8.11
N TRP A 30 10.43 -2.02 -8.84
CA TRP A 30 9.80 -0.74 -8.50
C TRP A 30 9.09 -0.14 -9.70
N THR A 31 7.84 0.28 -9.47
CA THR A 31 7.07 1.12 -10.38
C THR A 31 7.11 2.55 -9.85
N VAL A 32 7.38 3.49 -10.73
CA VAL A 32 7.58 4.91 -10.43
C VAL A 32 6.66 5.76 -11.29
N VAL A 33 5.93 6.68 -10.66
CA VAL A 33 5.10 7.67 -11.34
C VAL A 33 5.53 9.06 -10.91
N ASP A 34 5.82 9.91 -11.88
CA ASP A 34 6.13 11.32 -11.68
C ASP A 34 4.88 12.17 -11.93
N SER A 35 4.43 12.91 -10.92
CA SER A 35 3.38 13.92 -11.04
C SER A 35 3.63 15.10 -10.08
N GLU A 36 2.84 15.27 -9.02
CA GLU A 36 3.07 16.26 -7.95
C GLU A 36 4.41 16.00 -7.24
N GLY A 37 4.63 14.75 -6.84
CA GLY A 37 5.89 14.20 -6.34
C GLY A 37 6.35 13.02 -7.19
N LEU A 38 7.39 12.32 -6.71
CA LEU A 38 7.82 11.05 -7.29
C LEU A 38 7.26 9.91 -6.43
N GLY A 39 6.25 9.23 -6.96
CA GLY A 39 5.60 8.11 -6.30
C GLY A 39 6.28 6.81 -6.66
N ILE A 40 6.51 5.96 -5.65
CA ILE A 40 7.16 4.67 -5.81
C ILE A 40 6.30 3.61 -5.15
N ALA A 41 6.13 2.47 -5.81
CA ALA A 41 5.53 1.27 -5.25
C ALA A 41 6.29 0.03 -5.73
N MET A 42 6.28 -1.03 -4.92
CA MET A 42 6.83 -2.31 -5.35
C MET A 42 6.08 -2.81 -6.58
N THR A 43 6.81 -3.25 -7.60
CA THR A 43 6.24 -3.91 -8.77
C THR A 43 5.84 -5.33 -8.39
N CYS A 44 4.56 -5.58 -8.25
CA CYS A 44 4.01 -6.91 -8.11
C CYS A 44 3.87 -7.58 -9.48
N ARG A 45 4.03 -8.91 -9.51
CA ARG A 45 3.79 -9.70 -10.72
C ARG A 45 2.28 -9.78 -10.98
N GLY A 46 1.87 -9.39 -12.18
CA GLY A 46 0.52 -9.60 -12.71
C GLY A 46 0.51 -10.69 -13.77
N ASP A 47 -0.61 -10.79 -14.49
CA ASP A 47 -0.74 -11.62 -15.69
C ASP A 47 -0.65 -10.70 -16.93
N PRO A 48 0.49 -10.68 -17.66
CA PRO A 48 0.65 -9.83 -18.83
C PRO A 48 -0.42 -10.04 -19.90
N GLN A 49 -1.03 -11.22 -19.97
CA GLN A 49 -2.08 -11.53 -20.95
C GLN A 49 -3.43 -10.90 -20.58
N ARG A 50 -3.65 -10.60 -19.30
CA ARG A 50 -4.87 -9.96 -18.78
C ARG A 50 -4.72 -8.46 -18.61
N SER A 51 -3.50 -7.93 -18.75
CA SER A 51 -3.24 -6.52 -18.48
C SER A 51 -3.90 -5.56 -19.48
N ALA A 52 -4.69 -4.64 -18.95
CA ALA A 52 -5.29 -3.49 -19.61
C ALA A 52 -4.35 -2.28 -19.67
N LEU A 53 -3.10 -2.41 -19.23
CA LEU A 53 -2.08 -1.37 -19.33
C LEU A 53 -1.79 -1.00 -20.80
N ARG A 54 -1.80 0.31 -21.09
CA ARG A 54 -1.59 0.89 -22.43
C ARG A 54 -0.67 2.12 -22.32
N PRO A 55 0.66 1.94 -22.28
CA PRO A 55 1.60 3.04 -22.39
C PRO A 55 1.57 3.67 -23.80
N PRO A 56 1.99 4.95 -23.98
CA PRO A 56 2.62 5.82 -22.98
C PRO A 56 1.62 6.44 -22.00
N TYR A 57 2.07 6.69 -20.76
CA TYR A 57 1.23 7.29 -19.71
C TYR A 57 1.44 8.79 -19.50
N SER A 58 2.60 9.32 -19.93
CA SER A 58 2.89 10.76 -19.84
C SER A 58 1.81 11.58 -20.53
N GLY A 59 1.36 12.65 -19.88
CA GLY A 59 0.28 13.53 -20.34
C GLY A 59 -1.13 13.08 -19.96
N ARG A 60 -1.33 11.86 -19.44
CA ARG A 60 -2.62 11.40 -18.90
C ARG A 60 -2.90 12.00 -17.53
N ARG A 61 -4.17 12.03 -17.12
CA ARG A 61 -4.55 12.45 -15.76
C ARG A 61 -3.99 11.46 -14.74
N LEU A 62 -3.52 11.98 -13.61
CA LEU A 62 -3.01 11.15 -12.53
C LEU A 62 -4.10 10.21 -11.98
N SER A 63 -5.33 10.71 -11.88
CA SER A 63 -6.50 9.93 -11.42
C SER A 63 -6.80 8.71 -12.28
N GLU A 64 -6.56 8.77 -13.60
CA GLU A 64 -6.72 7.62 -14.49
C GLU A 64 -5.73 6.49 -14.17
N LEU A 65 -4.49 6.84 -13.82
CA LEU A 65 -3.51 5.85 -13.42
C LEU A 65 -3.80 5.33 -12.01
N ALA A 66 -4.12 6.23 -11.08
CA ALA A 66 -4.45 5.88 -9.70
C ALA A 66 -5.62 4.89 -9.63
N ALA A 67 -6.61 5.01 -10.52
CA ALA A 67 -7.74 4.09 -10.61
C ALA A 67 -7.33 2.61 -10.84
N TYR A 68 -6.16 2.35 -11.45
CA TYR A 68 -5.62 0.99 -11.57
C TYR A 68 -5.34 0.33 -10.20
N LEU A 69 -5.25 1.10 -9.11
CA LEU A 69 -5.09 0.56 -7.76
C LEU A 69 -6.22 -0.43 -7.40
N ARG A 70 -7.39 -0.35 -8.03
CA ARG A 70 -8.51 -1.28 -7.80
C ARG A 70 -8.41 -2.58 -8.61
N SER A 71 -7.50 -2.65 -9.59
CA SER A 71 -7.36 -3.81 -10.46
C SER A 71 -6.92 -5.06 -9.69
N TRP A 72 -7.49 -6.21 -10.03
CA TRP A 72 -7.02 -7.51 -9.51
C TRP A 72 -5.75 -7.99 -10.20
N ASP A 73 -5.38 -7.39 -11.34
CA ASP A 73 -4.04 -7.55 -11.88
C ASP A 73 -3.06 -6.72 -11.03
N LEU A 74 -2.13 -7.39 -10.35
CA LEU A 74 -1.23 -6.71 -9.42
C LEU A 74 -0.18 -5.85 -10.13
N HIS A 75 0.08 -6.06 -11.42
CA HIS A 75 0.96 -5.20 -12.19
C HIS A 75 0.29 -3.85 -12.46
N GLU A 76 -0.99 -3.87 -12.83
CA GLU A 76 -1.84 -2.66 -12.89
C GLU A 76 -1.94 -1.97 -11.53
N ALA A 77 -2.23 -2.73 -10.48
CA ALA A 77 -2.35 -2.18 -9.14
C ALA A 77 -1.07 -1.51 -8.66
N SER A 78 0.10 -2.03 -9.05
CA SER A 78 1.40 -1.42 -8.74
C SER A 78 1.56 -0.06 -9.39
N LEU A 79 1.10 0.10 -10.64
CA LEU A 79 1.07 1.40 -11.32
C LEU A 79 0.12 2.38 -10.61
N GLY A 80 -1.07 1.91 -10.24
CA GLY A 80 -2.03 2.72 -9.48
C GLY A 80 -1.48 3.14 -8.12
N MET A 81 -0.82 2.24 -7.41
CA MET A 81 -0.20 2.55 -6.12
C MET A 81 0.93 3.59 -6.26
N ALA A 82 1.79 3.46 -7.27
CA ALA A 82 2.82 4.45 -7.54
C ALA A 82 2.21 5.83 -7.90
N ALA A 83 1.11 5.85 -8.67
CA ALA A 83 0.38 7.08 -8.97
C ALA A 83 -0.19 7.74 -7.70
N VAL A 84 -0.85 6.97 -6.84
CA VAL A 84 -1.32 7.43 -5.53
C VAL A 84 -0.16 7.99 -4.70
N ASN A 85 0.96 7.28 -4.59
CA ASN A 85 2.13 7.76 -3.83
C ASN A 85 2.76 9.02 -4.43
N SER A 86 2.63 9.27 -5.73
CA SER A 86 3.13 10.50 -6.35
C SER A 86 2.40 11.74 -5.85
N HIS A 87 1.16 11.56 -5.40
CA HIS A 87 0.36 12.58 -4.73
C HIS A 87 0.65 12.62 -3.23
N TYR A 88 0.38 11.50 -2.52
CA TYR A 88 0.43 11.43 -1.06
C TYR A 88 1.82 11.65 -0.47
N ASN A 89 2.87 11.22 -1.16
CA ASN A 89 4.23 11.20 -0.63
C ASN A 89 5.08 12.34 -1.20
N SER A 90 4.46 13.36 -1.80
CA SER A 90 5.19 14.55 -2.23
C SER A 90 5.77 15.28 -1.01
N PRO A 91 7.02 15.80 -1.07
CA PRO A 91 7.62 16.49 0.07
C PRO A 91 6.80 17.69 0.56
N GLU A 92 6.12 18.38 -0.36
CA GLU A 92 5.24 19.51 -0.03
C GLU A 92 4.02 19.05 0.77
N ARG A 93 3.35 18.00 0.32
CA ARG A 93 2.13 17.49 0.96
C ARG A 93 2.41 16.93 2.35
N VAL A 94 3.46 16.12 2.50
CA VAL A 94 3.84 15.58 3.81
C VAL A 94 4.21 16.71 4.78
N ARG A 95 4.95 17.74 4.34
CA ARG A 95 5.22 18.93 5.18
C ARG A 95 3.94 19.69 5.57
N GLY A 96 2.94 19.71 4.70
CA GLY A 96 1.62 20.29 4.99
C GLY A 96 0.91 19.59 6.15
N TRP A 97 1.17 18.30 6.36
CA TRP A 97 0.56 17.52 7.43
C TRP A 97 1.30 17.59 8.77
N LEU A 98 2.62 17.72 8.73
CA LEU A 98 3.46 17.67 9.93
C LEU A 98 3.37 18.96 10.77
N LYS A 99 3.42 18.79 12.10
CA LYS A 99 3.63 19.89 13.06
C LYS A 99 5.05 20.45 13.00
N GLY A 100 6.03 19.57 12.72
CA GLY A 100 7.46 19.88 12.64
C GLY A 100 8.04 19.77 11.22
N PRO A 101 9.35 20.00 11.05
CA PRO A 101 10.01 19.80 9.78
C PRO A 101 10.05 18.31 9.40
N LEU A 102 10.11 18.00 8.09
CA LEU A 102 10.20 16.63 7.58
C LEU A 102 11.37 15.84 8.17
N ASP A 103 12.47 16.51 8.52
CA ASP A 103 13.65 15.89 9.12
C ASP A 103 13.40 15.35 10.53
N ALA A 104 12.40 15.90 11.25
CA ALA A 104 12.08 15.48 12.61
C ALA A 104 11.43 14.09 12.67
N VAL A 105 10.84 13.64 11.56
CA VAL A 105 10.19 12.32 11.44
C VAL A 105 11.06 11.32 10.67
N HIS A 106 12.36 11.61 10.51
CA HIS A 106 13.29 10.66 9.92
C HIS A 106 13.67 9.57 10.93
N GLY A 107 13.61 8.31 10.51
CA GLY A 107 13.91 7.15 11.36
C GLY A 107 14.92 6.19 10.72
N ALA A 108 15.55 5.34 11.53
CA ALA A 108 16.44 4.29 11.05
C ALA A 108 15.67 3.16 10.35
N GLY A 109 14.38 3.02 10.64
CA GLY A 109 13.45 2.05 10.05
C GLY A 109 12.48 1.53 11.10
N ALA A 110 11.22 1.29 10.70
CA ALA A 110 10.11 1.05 11.63
C ALA A 110 10.41 0.04 12.74
N LEU A 111 10.88 -1.14 12.35
CA LEU A 111 11.16 -2.22 13.30
C LEU A 111 12.37 -1.89 14.19
N THR A 112 13.42 -1.30 13.61
CA THR A 112 14.63 -0.85 14.32
C THR A 112 14.32 0.22 15.36
N ASP A 113 13.53 1.22 14.98
CA ASP A 113 13.14 2.34 15.84
C ASP A 113 12.22 1.88 16.99
N MET A 114 11.57 0.71 16.83
CA MET A 114 10.64 0.14 17.81
C MET A 114 11.21 -1.05 18.60
N LEU A 115 12.48 -1.41 18.45
CA LEU A 115 13.09 -2.60 19.08
C LEU A 115 12.89 -2.69 20.60
N GLU A 116 12.96 -1.56 21.31
CA GLU A 116 12.74 -1.54 22.77
C GLU A 116 11.26 -1.73 23.14
N HIS A 117 10.33 -1.26 22.30
CA HIS A 117 8.89 -1.38 22.52
C HIS A 117 8.36 -2.81 22.33
N VAL A 118 8.99 -3.55 21.41
CA VAL A 118 8.60 -4.93 21.06
C VAL A 118 9.29 -5.99 21.92
N SER A 119 10.23 -5.61 22.78
CA SER A 119 11.01 -6.56 23.59
C SER A 119 10.11 -7.38 24.53
N GLY A 120 10.19 -8.71 24.43
CA GLY A 120 9.38 -9.66 25.20
C GLY A 120 7.91 -9.72 24.80
N LYS A 121 7.53 -9.18 23.63
CA LYS A 121 6.16 -9.13 23.12
C LYS A 121 5.93 -10.11 21.97
N LYS A 122 4.66 -10.38 21.66
CA LYS A 122 4.23 -11.10 20.46
C LYS A 122 4.17 -10.14 19.28
N VAL A 123 4.94 -10.44 18.25
CA VAL A 123 5.09 -9.56 17.08
C VAL A 123 4.81 -10.36 15.82
N ALA A 124 3.88 -9.88 15.00
CA ALA A 124 3.74 -10.36 13.64
C ALA A 124 4.31 -9.36 12.62
N VAL A 125 4.95 -9.87 11.58
CA VAL A 125 5.40 -9.10 10.42
C VAL A 125 4.78 -9.69 9.17
N ILE A 126 4.07 -8.86 8.40
CA ILE A 126 3.45 -9.23 7.14
C ILE A 126 4.36 -8.74 6.01
N GLY A 127 4.96 -9.70 5.30
CA GLY A 127 6.02 -9.48 4.33
C GLY A 127 7.41 -9.76 4.91
N HIS A 128 8.34 -10.21 4.07
CA HIS A 128 9.71 -10.51 4.48
C HIS A 128 10.60 -9.27 4.39
N PHE A 129 11.21 -8.85 5.50
CA PHE A 129 12.09 -7.68 5.56
C PHE A 129 13.48 -8.04 6.10
N PRO A 130 14.57 -7.47 5.57
CA PRO A 130 15.94 -7.78 6.02
C PRO A 130 16.30 -7.38 7.45
N ASP A 131 15.45 -6.62 8.13
CA ASP A 131 15.69 -6.11 9.49
C ASP A 131 14.99 -6.98 10.56
N VAL A 132 14.28 -8.03 10.12
CA VAL A 132 13.40 -8.87 10.96
C VAL A 132 14.22 -9.79 11.87
N GLU A 133 15.39 -10.23 11.42
CA GLU A 133 16.29 -11.11 12.17
C GLU A 133 16.83 -10.44 13.44
N ALA A 134 17.05 -9.11 13.41
CA ALA A 134 17.47 -8.37 14.58
C ALA A 134 16.39 -8.37 15.67
N ALA A 135 15.12 -8.22 15.28
CA ALA A 135 13.98 -8.24 16.17
C ALA A 135 13.69 -9.65 16.72
N ALA A 136 13.93 -10.70 15.94
CA ALA A 136 13.72 -12.09 16.34
C ALA A 136 14.46 -12.47 17.64
N SER A 137 15.58 -11.81 17.94
CA SER A 137 16.35 -12.05 19.17
C SER A 137 15.73 -11.43 20.43
N ARG A 138 14.75 -10.54 20.28
CA ARG A 138 14.18 -9.73 21.38
C ARG A 138 12.69 -9.97 21.63
N CYS A 139 11.97 -10.59 20.71
CA CYS A 139 10.51 -10.76 20.78
C CYS A 139 10.07 -12.14 20.29
N GLU A 140 8.83 -12.52 20.56
CA GLU A 140 8.19 -13.69 19.97
C GLU A 140 7.68 -13.31 18.57
N LEU A 141 8.55 -13.50 17.58
CA LEU A 141 8.33 -13.05 16.21
C LEU A 141 7.66 -14.14 15.36
N THR A 142 6.62 -13.75 14.61
CA THR A 142 6.02 -14.54 13.53
C THR A 142 6.05 -13.75 12.23
N VAL A 143 6.56 -14.33 11.16
CA VAL A 143 6.51 -13.71 9.82
C VAL A 143 5.43 -14.40 8.99
N LEU A 144 4.60 -13.60 8.32
CA LEU A 144 3.54 -14.04 7.40
C LEU A 144 3.90 -13.59 5.98
N GLU A 145 4.06 -14.54 5.07
CA GLU A 145 4.39 -14.26 3.67
C GLU A 145 3.55 -15.07 2.69
N ARG A 146 3.33 -14.49 1.50
CA ARG A 146 2.64 -15.15 0.40
C ARG A 146 3.51 -16.19 -0.30
N ASP A 147 4.82 -15.97 -0.34
CA ASP A 147 5.82 -16.94 -0.79
C ASP A 147 6.78 -17.23 0.38
N PRO A 148 6.35 -18.01 1.38
CA PRO A 148 7.07 -18.17 2.64
C PRO A 148 8.40 -18.93 2.44
N HIS A 149 9.42 -18.56 3.22
CA HIS A 149 10.71 -19.22 3.24
C HIS A 149 11.16 -19.53 4.68
N GLY A 150 11.84 -20.65 4.88
CA GLY A 150 12.33 -21.03 6.22
C GLY A 150 11.18 -21.24 7.20
N ASP A 151 11.17 -20.46 8.29
CA ASP A 151 10.18 -20.54 9.38
C ASP A 151 8.98 -19.60 9.16
N ASP A 152 8.91 -18.90 8.03
CA ASP A 152 7.77 -18.04 7.68
C ASP A 152 6.48 -18.86 7.58
N LEU A 153 5.39 -18.29 8.08
CA LEU A 153 4.04 -18.84 7.90
C LEU A 153 3.41 -18.30 6.61
N PRO A 154 2.54 -19.09 5.96
CA PRO A 154 1.82 -18.63 4.78
C PRO A 154 0.81 -17.51 5.12
N ASP A 155 0.51 -16.64 4.15
CA ASP A 155 -0.36 -15.46 4.33
C ASP A 155 -1.75 -15.77 4.91
N PHE A 156 -2.34 -16.91 4.58
CA PHE A 156 -3.64 -17.35 5.12
C PHE A 156 -3.62 -17.69 6.62
N ALA A 157 -2.44 -17.84 7.24
CA ALA A 157 -2.33 -18.04 8.69
C ALA A 157 -2.65 -16.76 9.49
N ALA A 158 -2.77 -15.61 8.83
CA ALA A 158 -3.10 -14.32 9.45
C ALA A 158 -4.35 -14.39 10.35
N GLU A 159 -5.39 -15.12 9.95
CA GLU A 159 -6.63 -15.31 10.70
C GLU A 159 -6.42 -15.93 12.10
N TYR A 160 -5.37 -16.72 12.26
CA TYR A 160 -5.06 -17.45 13.50
C TYR A 160 -3.99 -16.76 14.33
N VAL A 161 -3.13 -15.97 13.68
CA VAL A 161 -1.95 -15.35 14.31
C VAL A 161 -2.25 -13.95 14.79
N LEU A 162 -2.82 -13.09 13.93
CA LEU A 162 -2.92 -11.65 14.17
C LEU A 162 -3.78 -11.25 15.38
N PRO A 163 -4.90 -11.94 15.71
CA PRO A 163 -5.72 -11.59 16.87
C PRO A 163 -4.99 -11.68 18.23
N GLU A 164 -3.85 -12.38 18.29
CA GLU A 164 -3.10 -12.68 19.51
C GLU A 164 -1.81 -11.86 19.64
N GLN A 165 -1.57 -10.88 18.75
CA GLN A 165 -0.32 -10.12 18.69
C GLN A 165 -0.39 -8.82 19.49
N ASP A 166 0.74 -8.42 20.10
CA ASP A 166 0.89 -7.11 20.71
C ASP A 166 1.24 -6.04 19.65
N TYR A 167 2.03 -6.41 18.63
CA TYR A 167 2.45 -5.55 17.54
C TYR A 167 2.30 -6.25 16.20
N VAL A 168 1.83 -5.52 15.18
CA VAL A 168 1.74 -6.02 13.81
C VAL A 168 2.34 -5.03 12.84
N PHE A 169 3.41 -5.44 12.17
CA PHE A 169 4.07 -4.68 11.11
C PHE A 169 3.54 -5.15 9.76
N ILE A 170 2.89 -4.25 9.02
CA ILE A 170 2.22 -4.56 7.77
C ILE A 170 2.96 -3.89 6.61
N THR A 171 3.40 -4.66 5.61
CA THR A 171 3.95 -4.08 4.38
C THR A 171 2.93 -3.23 3.62
N GLY A 172 3.35 -2.08 3.09
CA GLY A 172 2.52 -1.23 2.23
C GLY A 172 2.02 -1.91 0.95
N VAL A 173 2.63 -3.03 0.55
CA VAL A 173 2.16 -3.88 -0.57
C VAL A 173 0.77 -4.45 -0.33
N THR A 174 0.35 -4.55 0.94
CA THR A 174 -1.01 -4.99 1.31
C THR A 174 -2.10 -4.04 0.81
N VAL A 175 -1.78 -2.76 0.58
CA VAL A 175 -2.67 -1.81 -0.11
C VAL A 175 -2.82 -2.25 -1.57
N THR A 176 -1.70 -2.49 -2.26
CA THR A 176 -1.65 -2.89 -3.68
C THR A 176 -2.41 -4.19 -3.95
N ASN A 177 -2.30 -5.18 -3.06
CA ASN A 177 -2.90 -6.51 -3.26
C ASN A 177 -4.24 -6.72 -2.53
N LYS A 178 -4.80 -5.66 -1.92
CA LYS A 178 -6.14 -5.61 -1.30
C LYS A 178 -6.31 -6.45 -0.03
N THR A 179 -5.22 -6.87 0.61
CA THR A 179 -5.31 -7.57 1.89
C THR A 179 -5.40 -6.64 3.10
N LEU A 180 -4.96 -5.37 2.97
CA LEU A 180 -4.87 -4.44 4.11
C LEU A 180 -6.16 -4.32 4.95
N PRO A 181 -7.38 -4.15 4.39
CA PRO A 181 -8.60 -3.99 5.19
C PRO A 181 -8.80 -5.11 6.21
N ARG A 182 -8.61 -6.37 5.78
CA ARG A 182 -8.78 -7.54 6.65
C ARG A 182 -7.66 -7.65 7.66
N LEU A 183 -6.43 -7.34 7.26
CA LEU A 183 -5.27 -7.42 8.16
C LEU A 183 -5.35 -6.41 9.29
N ILE A 184 -5.82 -5.20 9.01
CA ILE A 184 -6.14 -4.19 10.03
C ILE A 184 -7.22 -4.71 10.98
N GLU A 185 -8.32 -5.26 10.45
CA GLU A 185 -9.42 -5.79 11.28
C GLU A 185 -8.94 -6.90 12.23
N LEU A 186 -8.13 -7.83 11.72
CA LEU A 186 -7.55 -8.90 12.53
C LEU A 186 -6.56 -8.41 13.58
N SER A 187 -5.97 -7.24 13.38
CA SER A 187 -4.94 -6.65 14.24
C SER A 187 -5.51 -5.60 15.20
N ALA A 188 -6.84 -5.56 15.40
CA ALA A 188 -7.53 -4.54 16.20
C ALA A 188 -7.10 -4.45 17.68
N GLN A 189 -6.40 -5.47 18.20
CA GLN A 189 -5.87 -5.48 19.57
C GLN A 189 -4.37 -5.14 19.65
N ALA A 190 -3.70 -5.02 18.51
CA ALA A 190 -2.28 -4.78 18.41
C ALA A 190 -1.98 -3.29 18.13
N THR A 191 -0.73 -2.89 18.38
CA THR A 191 -0.19 -1.67 17.77
C THR A 191 0.18 -1.96 16.31
N VAL A 192 -0.45 -1.27 15.37
CA VAL A 192 -0.31 -1.51 13.92
C VAL A 192 0.65 -0.52 13.28
N VAL A 193 1.66 -1.05 12.60
CA VAL A 193 2.68 -0.27 11.89
C VAL A 193 2.59 -0.57 10.41
N LEU A 194 2.12 0.39 9.60
CA LEU A 194 2.09 0.25 8.14
C LEU A 194 3.41 0.77 7.56
N MET A 195 4.20 -0.12 6.96
CA MET A 195 5.60 0.16 6.62
C MET A 195 6.02 -0.18 5.17
N GLY A 196 6.98 0.58 4.65
CA GLY A 196 7.65 0.32 3.39
C GLY A 196 7.43 1.39 2.31
N PRO A 197 8.15 1.31 1.16
CA PRO A 197 8.10 2.34 0.12
C PRO A 197 6.72 2.51 -0.53
N SER A 198 5.90 1.45 -0.55
CA SER A 198 4.57 1.47 -1.15
C SER A 198 3.51 2.15 -0.28
N VAL A 199 3.82 2.54 0.97
CA VAL A 199 2.85 3.14 1.89
C VAL A 199 2.44 4.55 1.43
N PRO A 200 1.15 4.83 1.20
CA PRO A 200 0.65 6.20 1.06
C PRO A 200 0.63 6.87 2.43
N LEU A 201 1.35 7.98 2.60
CA LEU A 201 1.55 8.68 3.89
C LEU A 201 0.34 9.48 4.38
N ALA A 202 -0.87 9.08 3.98
CA ALA A 202 -2.10 9.78 4.31
C ALA A 202 -2.43 9.68 5.82
N PRO A 203 -2.53 10.79 6.56
CA PRO A 203 -2.73 10.72 8.02
C PRO A 203 -4.03 10.05 8.46
N TRP A 204 -5.03 9.97 7.59
CA TRP A 204 -6.31 9.37 7.94
C TRP A 204 -6.26 7.86 8.18
N TRP A 205 -5.14 7.19 7.83
CA TRP A 205 -4.90 5.80 8.25
C TRP A 205 -5.00 5.63 9.76
N PHE A 206 -4.68 6.68 10.55
CA PHE A 206 -4.80 6.61 12.00
C PHE A 206 -6.25 6.37 12.46
N ASP A 207 -7.23 6.83 11.69
CA ASP A 207 -8.65 6.62 11.99
C ASP A 207 -9.15 5.26 11.46
N GLN A 208 -8.29 4.52 10.78
CA GLN A 208 -8.56 3.17 10.27
C GLN A 208 -7.87 2.09 11.12
N GLY A 209 -7.27 2.42 12.26
CA GLY A 209 -6.61 1.45 13.14
C GLY A 209 -5.12 1.20 12.82
N VAL A 210 -4.48 2.11 12.07
CA VAL A 210 -3.01 2.17 12.00
C VAL A 210 -2.51 3.09 13.11
N ASP A 211 -1.41 2.75 13.78
CA ASP A 211 -0.81 3.60 14.82
C ASP A 211 0.43 4.35 14.32
N VAL A 212 1.16 3.74 13.39
CA VAL A 212 2.42 4.28 12.84
C VAL A 212 2.46 4.11 11.33
N LEU A 213 2.76 5.21 10.62
CA LEU A 213 3.04 5.22 9.19
C LEU A 213 4.55 5.31 8.96
N ALA A 214 5.17 4.21 8.55
CA ALA A 214 6.59 4.13 8.28
C ALA A 214 6.89 4.00 6.78
N GLY A 215 6.69 5.08 6.04
CA GLY A 215 6.84 5.12 4.58
C GLY A 215 8.12 5.81 4.11
N MET A 216 8.00 6.46 2.95
CA MET A 216 9.12 7.12 2.29
C MET A 216 8.68 8.40 1.58
N VAL A 217 9.53 9.42 1.64
CA VAL A 217 9.44 10.62 0.80
C VAL A 217 10.66 10.68 -0.11
N VAL A 218 10.47 10.93 -1.40
CA VAL A 218 11.60 11.11 -2.34
C VAL A 218 12.15 12.54 -2.23
N ILE A 219 13.42 12.66 -1.88
CA ILE A 219 14.14 13.93 -1.70
C ILE A 219 15.12 14.22 -2.84
N ASP A 220 15.70 13.18 -3.45
CA ASP A 220 16.48 13.26 -4.69
C ASP A 220 15.78 12.42 -5.76
N ARG A 221 15.18 13.14 -6.71
CA ARG A 221 14.33 12.54 -7.74
C ARG A 221 15.16 11.80 -8.79
N ASP A 222 16.30 12.37 -9.17
CA ASP A 222 17.15 11.83 -10.23
C ASP A 222 17.85 10.56 -9.76
N GLU A 223 18.31 10.55 -8.50
CA GLU A 223 18.90 9.36 -7.89
C GLU A 223 17.87 8.24 -7.74
N ALA A 224 16.68 8.54 -7.19
CA ALA A 224 15.64 7.54 -7.01
C ALA A 224 15.13 6.97 -8.34
N TRP A 225 14.96 7.83 -9.35
CA TRP A 225 14.58 7.40 -10.70
C TRP A 225 15.64 6.48 -11.30
N ARG A 226 16.92 6.87 -11.26
CA ARG A 226 18.03 6.09 -11.81
C ARG A 226 18.16 4.73 -11.12
N TYR A 227 18.09 4.70 -9.79
CA TYR A 227 18.15 3.46 -9.01
C TYR A 227 17.05 2.47 -9.41
N CYS A 228 15.81 2.96 -9.56
CA CYS A 228 14.70 2.13 -10.01
C CYS A 228 14.86 1.68 -11.47
N GLN A 229 15.33 2.58 -12.34
CA GLN A 229 15.58 2.31 -13.76
C GLN A 229 16.64 1.24 -13.98
N GLU A 230 17.70 1.24 -13.18
CA GLU A 230 18.81 0.29 -13.27
C GLU A 230 18.51 -1.04 -12.53
N GLY A 231 17.29 -1.22 -12.01
CA GLY A 231 16.83 -2.50 -11.47
C GLY A 231 17.15 -2.72 -10.00
N GLY A 232 17.25 -1.65 -9.20
CA GLY A 232 17.41 -1.73 -7.75
C GLY A 232 16.44 -2.70 -7.08
N LEU A 233 16.94 -3.56 -6.19
CA LEU A 233 16.17 -4.65 -5.57
C LEU A 233 15.59 -4.29 -4.20
N LYS A 234 16.27 -3.40 -3.46
CA LYS A 234 15.83 -2.94 -2.13
C LYS A 234 15.02 -1.66 -2.27
N GLY A 235 14.30 -1.26 -1.22
CA GLY A 235 13.62 0.03 -1.19
C GLY A 235 14.62 1.17 -1.46
N PRO A 236 14.28 2.20 -2.25
CA PRO A 236 15.20 3.29 -2.62
C PRO A 236 15.48 4.27 -1.47
N PHE A 237 15.35 3.83 -0.21
CA PHE A 237 15.56 4.62 1.01
C PHE A 237 16.96 5.24 1.15
N SER A 238 17.97 4.65 0.51
CA SER A 238 19.35 5.18 0.49
C SER A 238 19.78 5.64 -0.91
N ASN A 239 18.81 5.74 -1.83
CA ASN A 239 19.03 6.11 -3.23
C ASN A 239 17.95 7.15 -3.61
N GLY A 240 18.07 8.34 -3.03
CA GLY A 240 17.14 9.46 -3.21
C GLY A 240 15.82 9.43 -2.43
N GLY A 241 15.47 8.30 -1.82
CA GLY A 241 14.40 8.22 -0.83
C GLY A 241 14.85 8.67 0.57
N ARG A 242 13.89 9.06 1.40
CA ARG A 242 14.07 9.28 2.84
C ARG A 242 13.01 8.51 3.61
N LYS A 243 13.44 7.66 4.55
CA LYS A 243 12.56 7.00 5.52
C LYS A 243 11.85 8.05 6.35
N VAL A 244 10.53 7.91 6.48
CA VAL A 244 9.73 8.74 7.39
C VAL A 244 8.89 7.84 8.28
N GLN A 245 8.76 8.22 9.55
CA GLN A 245 7.93 7.55 10.53
C GLN A 245 7.02 8.57 11.20
N ILE A 246 5.73 8.49 10.93
CA ILE A 246 4.72 9.46 11.34
C ILE A 246 3.75 8.77 12.29
N THR A 247 3.51 9.39 13.43
CA THR A 247 2.45 9.02 14.39
C THR A 247 1.36 10.09 14.41
N ARG A 248 0.24 9.81 15.09
CA ARG A 248 -0.83 10.79 15.29
C ARG A 248 -0.34 12.09 15.95
N ASP A 249 0.67 11.99 16.82
CA ASP A 249 1.23 13.15 17.52
C ASP A 249 2.06 14.07 16.62
N ASP A 250 2.53 13.58 15.47
CA ASP A 250 3.32 14.36 14.52
C ASP A 250 2.44 15.21 13.58
N VAL A 251 1.15 14.92 13.47
CA VAL A 251 0.23 15.52 12.47
C VAL A 251 -0.60 16.66 13.07
N ARG A 252 -0.79 17.75 12.31
CA ARG A 252 -1.60 18.91 12.73
C ARG A 252 -3.06 18.48 13.00
N ALA A 253 -3.62 18.94 14.11
CA ALA A 253 -4.98 18.57 14.55
C ALA A 253 -6.07 18.99 13.55
N ASP A 254 -5.87 20.11 12.85
CA ASP A 254 -6.88 20.74 11.98
C ASP A 254 -7.18 19.91 10.72
N LEU A 255 -6.34 18.92 10.39
CA LEU A 255 -6.52 18.04 9.23
C LEU A 255 -7.55 16.94 9.49
N SER A 256 -7.73 16.49 10.74
CA SER A 256 -8.80 15.54 11.05
C SER A 256 -10.19 16.20 10.89
N ALA A 257 -10.28 17.50 11.16
CA ALA A 257 -11.54 18.26 11.06
C ALA A 257 -11.93 18.61 9.60
N MET A 258 -10.97 18.83 8.70
CA MET A 258 -11.25 19.03 7.28
C MET A 258 -11.70 17.74 6.57
N GLN A 259 -11.34 16.58 7.10
CA GLN A 259 -11.67 15.26 6.57
C GLN A 259 -13.10 14.80 6.97
N ASP A 260 -13.59 15.18 8.15
CA ASP A 260 -14.98 14.93 8.59
C ASP A 260 -16.03 15.68 7.74
N ALA A 261 -15.64 16.81 7.14
CA ALA A 261 -16.52 17.57 6.26
C ALA A 261 -16.71 16.90 4.88
N ALA A 262 -15.70 16.18 4.37
CA ALA A 262 -15.79 15.44 3.10
C ALA A 262 -16.62 14.15 3.25
N ALA A 263 -16.49 13.45 4.39
CA ALA A 263 -17.26 12.22 4.68
C ALA A 263 -18.78 12.44 4.79
N ARG A 264 -19.24 13.68 4.98
CA ARG A 264 -20.67 14.05 5.03
C ARG A 264 -21.29 14.34 3.65
N VAL A 265 -20.51 14.27 2.57
CA VAL A 265 -20.95 14.52 1.19
C VAL A 265 -20.96 13.21 0.38
N ILE A 266 -21.30 12.08 1.00
CA ILE A 266 -21.69 10.87 0.26
C ILE A 266 -23.18 11.02 -0.10
N PRO A 267 -23.56 11.19 -1.38
CA PRO A 267 -24.96 11.12 -1.75
C PRO A 267 -25.43 9.68 -1.53
N GLN A 268 -26.58 9.51 -0.88
CA GLN A 268 -27.28 8.23 -0.85
C GLN A 268 -27.45 7.72 -2.30
N PRO A 269 -27.11 6.46 -2.61
CA PRO A 269 -27.26 5.95 -3.96
C PRO A 269 -28.75 5.84 -4.31
N ASP A 270 -29.16 6.59 -5.32
CA ASP A 270 -30.46 6.44 -5.97
C ASP A 270 -30.61 5.01 -6.50
N ALA A 271 -31.71 4.36 -6.13
CA ALA A 271 -32.06 3.04 -6.64
C ALA A 271 -32.40 3.12 -8.14
N GLY A 272 -31.54 2.56 -8.99
CA GLY A 272 -31.73 2.44 -10.45
C GLY A 272 -30.81 1.38 -11.07
N PRO A 273 -31.18 0.72 -12.18
CA PRO A 273 -31.44 -0.72 -12.15
C PRO A 273 -30.27 -1.63 -12.54
N SER A 274 -30.22 -2.76 -11.83
CA SER A 274 -29.91 -4.14 -12.24
C SER A 274 -28.75 -4.42 -13.22
N ALA A 275 -27.81 -5.19 -12.69
CA ALA A 275 -26.61 -5.75 -13.31
C ALA A 275 -26.79 -6.35 -14.71
N VAL A 276 -25.83 -6.03 -15.58
CA VAL A 276 -25.55 -6.76 -16.82
C VAL A 276 -24.94 -8.11 -16.45
N GLY A 277 -25.64 -9.19 -16.81
CA GLY A 277 -25.20 -10.56 -16.60
C GLY A 277 -24.01 -10.94 -17.47
N HIS A 278 -23.04 -11.62 -16.87
CA HIS A 278 -22.06 -12.42 -17.59
C HIS A 278 -22.58 -13.86 -17.73
N PRO A 279 -22.45 -14.51 -18.90
CA PRO A 279 -22.96 -15.85 -19.12
C PRO A 279 -22.14 -16.89 -18.36
N ILE A 280 -22.84 -17.73 -17.62
CA ILE A 280 -22.33 -18.95 -17.00
C ILE A 280 -22.09 -19.97 -18.12
N ALA A 281 -20.91 -20.56 -18.16
CA ALA A 281 -20.58 -21.65 -19.08
C ALA A 281 -21.42 -22.90 -18.75
N GLU A 282 -22.10 -23.46 -19.75
CA GLU A 282 -22.86 -24.71 -19.60
C GLU A 282 -21.94 -25.94 -19.49
N PRO A 283 -22.35 -26.99 -18.77
CA PRO A 283 -21.56 -28.21 -18.61
C PRO A 283 -21.59 -29.10 -19.86
N PHE A 284 -20.43 -29.68 -20.18
CA PHE A 284 -20.24 -30.68 -21.24
C PHE A 284 -21.18 -31.89 -21.07
N THR A 285 -22.08 -32.08 -22.04
CA THR A 285 -22.82 -33.33 -22.25
C THR A 285 -21.94 -34.34 -23.01
N THR A 286 -21.82 -35.54 -22.43
CA THR A 286 -21.18 -36.74 -22.98
C THR A 286 -21.86 -37.22 -24.27
N ALA A 287 -21.06 -37.53 -25.29
CA ALA A 287 -21.51 -38.18 -26.54
C ALA A 287 -21.86 -39.67 -26.33
N PRO A 288 -22.81 -40.24 -27.09
CA PRO A 288 -23.12 -41.66 -27.01
C PRO A 288 -22.18 -42.50 -27.89
N GLU A 289 -21.92 -43.72 -27.41
CA GLU A 289 -21.35 -44.83 -28.17
C GLU A 289 -22.20 -45.15 -29.40
N THR A 290 -21.54 -45.42 -30.52
CA THR A 290 -22.09 -46.25 -31.60
C THR A 290 -21.04 -47.24 -32.07
N THR A 291 -21.34 -48.51 -31.82
CA THR A 291 -20.86 -49.71 -32.50
C THR A 291 -21.20 -49.67 -33.99
N ASP A 292 -20.19 -49.76 -34.85
CA ASP A 292 -19.94 -50.80 -35.87
C ASP A 292 -18.69 -50.46 -36.69
#